data_AF-T2JSF2-F1
#
_entry.id   AF-T2JSF2-F1
#
_cell.length_a   1.000
_cell.length_b   1.000
_cell.length_c   1.000
_cell.angle_alpha   90.00
_cell.angle_beta   90.00
_cell.angle_gamma   90.00
#
_symmetry.space_group_name_H-M   'P 1'
#
loop_
_entity.id
_entity.type
_entity.pdbx_description
1 polymer ?
#
loop_
_entity_poly.entity_id
_entity_poly.type
_entity_poly.pdbx_seq_one_letter_code
_entity_poly.pdbx_strand_id
1 'polypeptide(L)'
;MSQSLLNNFRGILLGPVISQQIIGQKPPKLNWEISNEKIIIDLIQNETISPETCQTIMSKNEQITSGELILKVLPLIIFFHETEHLLSEQLETIKNHTNLNQQLIQDVVLFRQIINLIFEDKKDLLPSLEKVQTLLNNQTPLTELKRQFRQKTILDSNHLLLSLYCFAKTPDNFKLSILQASQFNHLPILAITAALSGAYNGYSGITIPWRLTMSLNNEDNSKEQQITKLWAKWAGVDDPLKTMRPIETQVINPVRINNR
;
A
#
# COMPACT_ATOMS: atom_id res chain seq x y z
N MET A 1 -18.69 0.72 7.52
CA MET A 1 -17.44 1.48 7.27
C MET A 1 -16.19 0.69 7.64
N SER A 2 -16.06 0.13 8.85
CA SER A 2 -14.86 -0.62 9.30
C SER A 2 -14.44 -1.80 8.40
N GLN A 3 -15.39 -2.65 7.96
CA GLN A 3 -15.07 -3.78 7.08
C GLN A 3 -14.57 -3.34 5.69
N SER A 4 -15.04 -2.20 5.19
CA SER A 4 -14.58 -1.65 3.91
C SER A 4 -13.13 -1.18 4.01
N LEU A 5 -12.76 -0.53 5.12
CA LEU A 5 -11.40 -0.03 5.30
C LEU A 5 -10.40 -1.15 5.58
N LEU A 6 -10.77 -2.19 6.35
CA LEU A 6 -9.92 -3.38 6.49
C LEU A 6 -9.68 -4.06 5.12
N ASN A 7 -10.73 -4.16 4.29
CA ASN A 7 -10.60 -4.67 2.93
C ASN A 7 -9.65 -3.82 2.08
N ASN A 8 -9.64 -2.50 2.28
CA ASN A 8 -8.69 -1.59 1.63
C ASN A 8 -7.26 -1.77 2.16
N PHE A 9 -7.06 -1.86 3.48
CA PHE A 9 -5.75 -2.15 4.11
C PHE A 9 -5.14 -3.44 3.56
N ARG A 10 -5.95 -4.50 3.44
CA ARG A 10 -5.52 -5.76 2.81
C ARG A 10 -5.19 -5.56 1.33
N GLY A 11 -6.04 -4.84 0.59
CA GLY A 11 -5.82 -4.58 -0.83
C GLY A 11 -4.51 -3.85 -1.09
N ILE A 12 -4.24 -2.78 -0.35
CA ILE A 12 -3.04 -1.96 -0.53
C ILE A 12 -1.74 -2.68 -0.10
N LEU A 13 -1.76 -3.46 0.98
CA LEU A 13 -0.56 -4.15 1.48
C LEU A 13 -0.29 -5.48 0.77
N LEU A 14 -1.32 -6.21 0.34
CA LEU A 14 -1.18 -7.49 -0.36
C LEU A 14 -1.11 -7.33 -1.89
N GLY A 15 -1.69 -6.26 -2.44
CA GLY A 15 -1.64 -5.98 -3.88
C GLY A 15 -0.22 -6.03 -4.46
N PRO A 16 0.77 -5.32 -3.87
CA PRO A 16 2.16 -5.39 -4.28
C PRO A 16 2.73 -6.82 -4.28
N VAL A 17 2.55 -7.58 -3.18
CA VAL A 17 3.02 -8.97 -3.03
C VAL A 17 2.45 -9.85 -4.14
N ILE A 18 1.12 -9.81 -4.31
CA ILE A 18 0.39 -10.62 -5.28
C ILE A 18 0.85 -10.28 -6.71
N SER A 19 0.93 -8.99 -7.04
CA SER A 19 1.30 -8.54 -8.39
C SER A 19 2.71 -8.98 -8.80
N GLN A 20 3.65 -8.99 -7.84
CA GLN A 20 5.02 -9.43 -8.06
C GLN A 20 5.10 -10.93 -8.37
N GLN A 21 4.34 -11.75 -7.64
CA GLN A 21 4.33 -13.22 -7.83
C GLN A 21 3.76 -13.62 -9.20
N ILE A 22 2.75 -12.91 -9.70
CA ILE A 22 2.02 -13.30 -10.91
C ILE A 22 2.76 -12.95 -12.19
N ILE A 23 3.41 -11.79 -12.23
CA ILE A 23 4.01 -11.30 -13.47
C ILE A 23 5.38 -11.97 -13.69
N GLY A 24 5.86 -12.79 -12.74
CA GLY A 24 7.03 -13.65 -12.92
C GLY A 24 8.31 -12.88 -13.28
N GLN A 25 8.31 -11.56 -13.09
CA GLN A 25 9.53 -10.79 -13.22
C GLN A 25 10.49 -11.37 -12.17
N LYS A 26 11.74 -11.59 -12.56
CA LYS A 26 12.88 -11.63 -11.64
C LYS A 26 13.41 -10.19 -11.50
N PRO A 27 12.67 -9.21 -10.93
CA PRO A 27 13.30 -7.94 -10.63
C PRO A 27 14.37 -8.19 -9.56
N PRO A 28 15.38 -7.31 -9.45
CA PRO A 28 16.27 -7.33 -8.28
C PRO A 28 15.43 -7.37 -7.01
N LYS A 29 15.86 -8.14 -6.01
CA LYS A 29 15.18 -8.27 -4.72
C LYS A 29 15.05 -6.90 -4.08
N LEU A 30 13.89 -6.27 -4.22
CA LEU A 30 13.55 -5.12 -3.41
C LEU A 30 13.11 -5.66 -2.05
N ASN A 31 13.89 -5.38 -1.00
CA ASN A 31 13.64 -5.90 0.35
C ASN A 31 12.53 -5.12 1.10
N TRP A 32 11.52 -4.63 0.37
CA TRP A 32 10.45 -3.81 0.94
C TRP A 32 9.56 -4.61 1.92
N GLU A 33 9.38 -5.91 1.68
CA GLU A 33 8.62 -6.79 2.59
C GLU A 33 9.24 -6.87 3.99
N ILE A 34 10.58 -6.86 4.09
CA ILE A 34 11.30 -6.89 5.38
C ILE A 34 11.04 -5.59 6.15
N SER A 35 11.14 -4.44 5.46
CA SER A 35 10.83 -3.13 6.06
C SER A 35 9.37 -3.08 6.52
N ASN A 36 8.44 -3.57 5.69
CA ASN A 36 7.03 -3.57 6.02
C ASN A 36 6.71 -4.43 7.24
N GLU A 37 7.27 -5.64 7.33
CA GLU A 37 7.06 -6.52 8.48
C GLU A 37 7.52 -5.85 9.78
N LYS A 38 8.73 -5.26 9.79
CA LYS A 38 9.24 -4.55 10.97
C LYS A 38 8.42 -3.33 11.34
N ILE A 39 8.02 -2.50 10.37
CA ILE A 39 7.17 -1.34 10.61
C ILE A 39 5.83 -1.79 11.20
N ILE A 40 5.22 -2.85 10.67
CA ILE A 40 3.94 -3.37 11.18
C ILE A 40 4.09 -3.81 12.63
N ILE A 41 5.16 -4.53 12.98
CA ILE A 41 5.44 -4.97 14.36
C ILE A 41 5.57 -3.76 15.28
N ASP A 42 6.38 -2.78 14.89
CA ASP A 42 6.62 -1.57 15.69
C ASP A 42 5.33 -0.76 15.91
N LEU A 43 4.52 -0.58 14.86
CA LEU A 43 3.25 0.16 14.95
C LEU A 43 2.22 -0.56 15.81
N ILE A 44 2.14 -1.90 15.73
CA ILE A 44 1.25 -2.69 16.59
C ILE A 44 1.64 -2.55 18.07
N GLN A 45 2.94 -2.50 18.37
CA GLN A 45 3.44 -2.47 19.74
C GLN A 45 3.46 -1.06 20.34
N ASN A 46 3.96 -0.09 19.58
CA ASN A 46 4.38 1.21 20.10
C ASN A 46 3.78 2.40 19.35
N GLU A 47 3.07 2.17 18.24
CA GLU A 47 2.58 3.23 17.32
C GLU A 47 3.70 4.12 16.75
N THR A 48 4.97 3.75 16.94
CA THR A 48 6.14 4.48 16.46
C THR A 48 7.19 3.50 15.99
N ILE A 49 7.98 3.87 14.98
CA ILE A 49 9.06 3.03 14.46
C ILE A 49 10.32 3.11 15.32
N SER A 50 11.03 1.99 15.44
CA SER A 50 12.31 1.89 16.14
C SER A 50 13.51 2.33 15.25
N PRO A 51 14.64 2.71 15.86
CA PRO A 51 15.89 2.93 15.13
C PRO A 51 16.35 1.71 14.32
N GLU A 52 16.12 0.50 14.83
CA GLU A 52 16.44 -0.77 14.15
C GLU A 52 15.59 -0.97 12.89
N THR A 53 14.34 -0.53 12.90
CA THR A 53 13.45 -0.52 11.74
C THR A 53 13.91 0.49 10.70
N CYS A 54 14.35 1.68 11.13
CA CYS A 54 14.88 2.72 10.22
C CYS A 54 16.05 2.19 9.37
N GLN A 55 16.94 1.38 9.95
CA GLN A 55 18.06 0.77 9.23
C GLN A 55 17.63 -0.20 8.13
N THR A 56 16.45 -0.82 8.24
CA THR A 56 15.92 -1.70 7.19
C THR A 56 15.29 -0.93 6.03
N ILE A 57 14.86 0.31 6.27
CA ILE A 57 14.27 1.18 5.25
C ILE A 57 15.39 1.63 4.31
N MET A 58 16.47 2.18 4.86
CA MET A 58 17.60 2.67 4.07
C MET A 58 18.87 2.63 4.91
N SER A 59 19.93 2.02 4.38
CA SER A 59 21.26 2.16 4.99
C SER A 59 21.84 3.54 4.68
N LYS A 60 22.66 4.13 5.58
CA LYS A 60 23.21 5.49 5.39
C LYS A 60 23.87 5.72 4.03
N ASN A 61 24.50 4.71 3.42
CA ASN A 61 25.20 4.88 2.14
C ASN A 61 24.42 4.36 0.92
N GLU A 62 23.18 3.94 1.10
CA GLU A 62 22.35 3.39 0.03
C GLU A 62 21.64 4.54 -0.72
N GLN A 63 21.49 4.43 -2.03
CA GLN A 63 20.60 5.30 -2.79
C GLN A 63 19.25 4.61 -2.91
N ILE A 64 18.17 5.34 -2.61
CA ILE A 64 16.80 4.83 -2.72
C ILE A 64 15.99 5.78 -3.60
N THR A 65 15.18 5.21 -4.49
CA THR A 65 14.23 5.97 -5.29
C THR A 65 12.95 6.25 -4.50
N SER A 66 12.18 7.28 -4.90
CA SER A 66 10.90 7.59 -4.24
C SER A 66 9.95 6.39 -4.24
N GLY A 67 9.91 5.64 -5.35
CA GLY A 67 9.04 4.47 -5.44
C GLY A 67 9.45 3.33 -4.50
N GLU A 68 10.75 3.11 -4.32
CA GLU A 68 11.25 2.12 -3.37
C GLU A 68 10.99 2.53 -1.93
N LEU A 69 11.17 3.82 -1.61
CA LEU A 69 10.85 4.35 -0.29
C LEU A 69 9.37 4.19 0.04
N ILE A 70 8.48 4.62 -0.87
CA ILE A 70 7.02 4.48 -0.72
C ILE A 70 6.64 3.04 -0.40
N LEU A 71 7.23 2.06 -1.10
CA LEU A 71 6.95 0.65 -0.84
C LEU A 71 7.47 0.15 0.51
N LYS A 72 8.66 0.61 0.91
CA LYS A 72 9.30 0.26 2.19
C LYS A 72 8.61 0.85 3.40
N VAL A 73 7.96 2.01 3.26
CA VAL A 73 7.22 2.68 4.34
C VAL A 73 5.70 2.61 4.16
N LEU A 74 5.22 1.74 3.28
CA LEU A 74 3.80 1.65 2.93
C LEU A 74 2.87 1.45 4.16
N PRO A 75 3.19 0.56 5.13
CA PRO A 75 2.37 0.41 6.34
C PRO A 75 2.33 1.68 7.20
N LEU A 76 3.42 2.46 7.23
CA LEU A 76 3.49 3.73 7.95
C LEU A 76 2.54 4.76 7.33
N ILE A 77 2.56 4.86 6.00
CA ILE A 77 1.68 5.75 5.24
C ILE A 77 0.21 5.41 5.52
N ILE A 78 -0.13 4.12 5.50
CA ILE A 78 -1.50 3.67 5.71
C ILE A 78 -1.93 3.84 7.17
N PHE A 79 -1.05 3.58 8.13
CA PHE A 79 -1.38 3.74 9.54
C PHE A 79 -1.64 5.20 9.89
N PHE A 80 -0.87 6.14 9.33
CA PHE A 80 -1.06 7.57 9.56
C PHE A 80 -1.80 8.28 8.42
N HIS A 81 -2.64 7.53 7.69
CA HIS A 81 -3.32 8.09 6.52
C HIS A 81 -4.30 9.22 6.88
N GLU A 82 -4.78 9.35 8.12
CA GLU A 82 -5.65 10.47 8.56
C GLU A 82 -4.87 11.57 9.31
N THR A 83 -3.61 11.31 9.69
CA THR A 83 -2.84 12.13 10.65
C THR A 83 -1.46 12.50 10.11
N GLU A 84 -1.42 13.46 9.17
CA GLU A 84 -0.19 13.86 8.46
C GLU A 84 0.97 14.28 9.39
N HIS A 85 0.66 14.93 10.53
CA HIS A 85 1.67 15.36 11.49
C HIS A 85 2.40 14.16 12.15
N LEU A 86 1.67 13.08 12.47
CA LEU A 86 2.26 11.87 13.03
C LEU A 86 3.13 11.17 11.97
N LEU A 87 2.65 11.09 10.72
CA LEU A 87 3.49 10.57 9.62
C LEU A 87 4.79 11.38 9.50
N SER A 88 4.69 12.71 9.57
CA SER A 88 5.85 13.61 9.47
C SER A 88 6.85 13.40 10.60
N GLU A 89 6.39 13.19 11.84
CA GLU A 89 7.26 12.85 12.98
C GLU A 89 8.03 11.54 12.75
N GLN A 90 7.36 10.52 12.22
CA GLN A 90 8.01 9.25 11.90
C GLN A 90 9.01 9.40 10.73
N LEU A 91 8.69 10.20 9.71
CA LEU A 91 9.60 10.48 8.59
C LEU A 91 10.84 11.26 9.02
N GLU A 92 10.70 12.21 9.96
CA GLU A 92 11.87 12.89 10.56
C GLU A 92 12.71 11.92 11.39
N THR A 93 12.08 10.94 12.06
CA THR A 93 12.82 9.87 12.75
C THR A 93 13.63 9.03 11.76
N ILE A 94 13.06 8.64 10.62
CA ILE A 94 13.80 7.90 9.58
C ILE A 94 14.95 8.75 9.06
N LYS A 95 14.69 10.02 8.74
CA LYS A 95 15.69 10.98 8.24
C LYS A 95 16.84 11.17 9.21
N ASN A 96 16.59 11.21 10.52
CA ASN A 96 17.64 11.33 11.54
C ASN A 96 18.55 10.10 11.62
N HIS A 97 18.07 8.93 11.20
CA HIS A 97 18.82 7.66 11.23
C HIS A 97 19.38 7.23 9.87
N THR A 98 18.97 7.89 8.79
CA THR A 98 19.29 7.54 7.40
C THR A 98 19.73 8.79 6.61
N ASN A 99 19.87 8.70 5.29
CA ASN A 99 20.23 9.84 4.43
C ASN A 99 19.07 10.25 3.50
N LEU A 100 17.84 10.23 4.02
CA LEU A 100 16.67 10.71 3.28
C LEU A 100 16.78 12.21 2.97
N ASN A 101 16.53 12.55 1.71
CA ASN A 101 16.44 13.94 1.29
C ASN A 101 14.98 14.45 1.35
N GLN A 102 14.82 15.78 1.27
CA GLN A 102 13.50 16.42 1.39
C GLN A 102 12.53 16.02 0.27
N GLN A 103 13.01 15.77 -0.96
CA GLN A 103 12.17 15.38 -2.08
C GLN A 103 11.52 14.01 -1.86
N LEU A 104 12.28 13.05 -1.33
CA LEU A 104 11.76 11.72 -1.00
C LEU A 104 10.65 11.78 0.05
N ILE A 105 10.80 12.66 1.06
CA ILE A 105 9.78 12.89 2.09
C ILE A 105 8.52 13.49 1.45
N GLN A 106 8.66 14.49 0.58
CA GLN A 106 7.53 15.10 -0.13
C GLN A 106 6.78 14.09 -1.00
N ASP A 107 7.48 13.19 -1.68
CA ASP A 107 6.86 12.14 -2.50
C ASP A 107 6.06 11.14 -1.64
N VAL A 108 6.54 10.81 -0.43
CA VAL A 108 5.80 9.98 0.53
C VAL A 108 4.54 10.70 1.04
N VAL A 109 4.63 11.98 1.38
CA VAL A 109 3.48 12.79 1.82
C VAL A 109 2.44 12.91 0.70
N LEU A 110 2.87 13.14 -0.54
CA LEU A 110 1.98 13.15 -1.71
C LEU A 110 1.28 11.80 -1.87
N PHE A 111 2.01 10.68 -1.73
CA PHE A 111 1.40 9.36 -1.77
C PHE A 111 0.37 9.16 -0.65
N ARG A 112 0.64 9.62 0.58
CA ARG A 112 -0.34 9.61 1.67
C ARG A 112 -1.61 10.37 1.29
N GLN A 113 -1.48 11.56 0.72
CA GLN A 113 -2.62 12.38 0.31
C GLN A 113 -3.47 11.66 -0.74
N ILE A 114 -2.83 11.01 -1.72
CA ILE A 114 -3.50 10.17 -2.71
C ILE A 114 -4.26 9.01 -2.05
N ILE A 115 -3.67 8.31 -1.08
CA ILE A 115 -4.34 7.22 -0.36
C ILE A 115 -5.53 7.74 0.45
N ASN A 116 -5.36 8.87 1.15
CA ASN A 116 -6.45 9.48 1.92
C ASN A 116 -7.63 9.86 1.02
N LEU A 117 -7.36 10.46 -0.16
CA LEU A 117 -8.39 10.76 -1.15
C LEU A 117 -9.11 9.50 -1.64
N ILE A 118 -8.39 8.40 -1.89
CA ILE A 118 -9.00 7.11 -2.27
C ILE A 118 -9.93 6.59 -1.17
N PHE A 119 -9.61 6.82 0.11
CA PHE A 119 -10.42 6.37 1.24
C PHE A 119 -11.60 7.29 1.55
N GLU A 120 -11.47 8.61 1.41
CA GLU A 120 -12.49 9.60 1.77
C GLU A 120 -13.59 9.75 0.71
N ASP A 121 -13.26 9.93 -0.57
CA ASP A 121 -14.23 9.86 -1.69
C ASP A 121 -13.51 9.80 -3.06
N LYS A 122 -13.93 8.86 -3.90
CA LYS A 122 -13.26 8.43 -5.14
C LYS A 122 -13.23 9.49 -6.25
N LYS A 123 -14.05 10.55 -6.15
CA LYS A 123 -14.35 11.47 -7.27
C LYS A 123 -13.35 12.61 -7.44
N ASP A 124 -12.64 13.01 -6.38
CA ASP A 124 -11.76 14.20 -6.39
C ASP A 124 -10.26 13.87 -6.53
N LEU A 125 -9.94 12.60 -6.80
CA LEU A 125 -8.56 12.10 -6.87
C LEU A 125 -7.77 12.59 -8.10
N LEU A 126 -8.43 12.78 -9.24
CA LEU A 126 -7.79 13.11 -10.52
C LEU A 126 -7.54 14.61 -10.75
N PRO A 127 -8.42 15.54 -10.30
CA PRO A 127 -8.19 16.98 -10.44
C PRO A 127 -6.95 17.50 -9.70
N SER A 128 -6.53 16.85 -8.61
CA SER A 128 -5.33 17.24 -7.85
C SER A 128 -4.01 16.81 -8.53
N LEU A 129 -4.09 16.03 -9.62
CA LEU A 129 -2.94 15.47 -10.34
C LEU A 129 -2.93 15.94 -11.80
N GLU A 130 -2.80 17.26 -12.01
CA GLU A 130 -2.85 17.92 -13.33
C GLU A 130 -2.03 17.22 -14.42
N LYS A 131 -0.84 16.71 -14.08
CA LYS A 131 0.02 15.96 -15.01
C LYS A 131 -0.61 14.63 -15.44
N VAL A 132 -1.17 13.87 -14.51
CA VAL A 132 -1.89 12.61 -14.81
C VAL A 132 -3.10 12.93 -15.68
N GLN A 133 -3.87 13.95 -15.31
CA GLN A 133 -5.04 14.38 -16.07
C GLN A 133 -4.67 14.78 -17.51
N THR A 134 -3.57 15.51 -17.68
CA THR A 134 -3.06 15.90 -19.00
C THR A 134 -2.72 14.67 -19.86
N LEU A 135 -2.02 13.69 -19.28
CA LEU A 135 -1.68 12.44 -19.99
C LEU A 135 -2.91 11.63 -20.38
N LEU A 136 -3.92 11.58 -19.50
CA LEU A 136 -5.20 10.91 -19.75
C LEU A 136 -6.00 11.62 -20.85
N ASN A 137 -6.13 12.94 -20.77
CA ASN A 137 -6.83 13.77 -21.76
C ASN A 137 -6.20 13.65 -23.15
N ASN A 138 -4.87 13.64 -23.21
CA ASN A 138 -4.11 13.47 -24.44
C ASN A 138 -4.09 12.01 -24.95
N GLN A 139 -4.73 11.09 -24.23
CA GLN A 139 -4.74 9.65 -24.52
C GLN A 139 -3.34 9.09 -24.79
N THR A 140 -2.34 9.58 -24.04
CA THR A 140 -0.93 9.30 -24.32
C THR A 140 -0.69 7.78 -24.29
N PRO A 141 -0.16 7.15 -25.36
CA PRO A 141 0.02 5.70 -25.40
C PRO A 141 1.06 5.20 -24.37
N LEU A 142 0.86 3.99 -23.84
CA LEU A 142 1.86 3.35 -22.96
C LEU A 142 3.21 3.16 -23.67
N THR A 143 3.21 2.94 -24.99
CA THR A 143 4.44 2.83 -25.79
C THR A 143 5.27 4.10 -25.75
N GLU A 144 4.62 5.26 -25.81
CA GLU A 144 5.27 6.56 -25.73
C GLU A 144 5.80 6.84 -24.32
N LEU A 145 4.99 6.60 -23.29
CA LEU A 145 5.44 6.73 -21.89
C LEU A 145 6.62 5.81 -21.57
N LYS A 146 6.61 4.57 -22.08
CA LYS A 146 7.74 3.64 -21.96
C LYS A 146 8.99 4.16 -22.65
N ARG A 147 8.85 4.73 -23.85
CA ARG A 147 9.96 5.31 -24.61
C ARG A 147 10.57 6.47 -23.82
N GLN A 148 9.74 7.41 -23.36
CA GLN A 148 10.19 8.56 -22.59
C GLN A 148 10.79 8.14 -21.23
N PHE A 149 10.21 7.15 -20.54
CA PHE A 149 10.76 6.58 -19.31
C PHE A 149 12.16 5.97 -19.52
N ARG A 150 12.35 5.20 -20.59
CA ARG A 150 13.66 4.62 -20.96
C ARG A 150 14.69 5.68 -21.30
N GLN A 151 14.25 6.76 -21.95
CA GLN A 151 15.10 7.89 -22.31
C GLN A 151 15.32 8.86 -21.14
N LYS A 152 14.67 8.63 -19.99
CA LYS A 152 14.68 9.50 -18.80
C LYS A 152 14.20 10.93 -19.08
N THR A 153 13.39 11.14 -20.12
CA THR A 153 13.01 12.48 -20.62
C THR A 153 11.77 13.10 -19.96
N ILE A 154 11.04 12.36 -19.13
CA ILE A 154 9.77 12.84 -18.52
C ILE A 154 9.99 13.82 -17.34
N LEU A 155 11.22 13.90 -16.78
CA LEU A 155 11.60 14.23 -15.39
C LEU A 155 11.95 12.94 -14.58
N ASP A 156 13.08 12.31 -14.93
CA ASP A 156 13.95 11.38 -14.18
C ASP A 156 13.42 10.17 -13.36
N SER A 157 12.41 9.43 -13.83
CA SER A 157 11.93 8.16 -13.21
C SER A 157 10.90 8.33 -12.09
N ASN A 158 9.94 9.23 -12.28
CA ASN A 158 8.82 9.37 -11.34
C ASN A 158 7.90 8.14 -11.38
N HIS A 159 8.23 7.11 -10.59
CA HIS A 159 7.46 5.87 -10.48
C HIS A 159 6.02 6.14 -10.05
N LEU A 160 5.81 7.16 -9.22
CA LEU A 160 4.49 7.54 -8.75
C LEU A 160 3.61 8.05 -9.90
N LEU A 161 4.10 8.95 -10.75
CA LEU A 161 3.37 9.46 -11.91
C LEU A 161 2.92 8.34 -12.87
N LEU A 162 3.83 7.42 -13.20
CA LEU A 162 3.52 6.30 -14.09
C LEU A 162 2.56 5.30 -13.45
N SER A 163 2.68 5.07 -12.15
CA SER A 163 1.76 4.21 -11.40
C SER A 163 0.36 4.80 -11.34
N LEU A 164 0.27 6.10 -11.07
CA LEU A 164 -0.98 6.86 -11.08
C LEU A 164 -1.62 6.83 -12.46
N TYR A 165 -0.85 7.01 -13.54
CA TYR A 165 -1.37 6.90 -14.90
C TYR A 165 -1.95 5.50 -15.18
N CYS A 166 -1.23 4.43 -14.82
CA CYS A 166 -1.69 3.05 -15.05
C CYS A 166 -2.97 2.74 -14.26
N PHE A 167 -3.02 3.17 -13.00
CA PHE A 167 -4.20 3.06 -12.14
C PHE A 167 -5.38 3.89 -12.68
N ALA A 168 -5.17 5.18 -12.92
CA ALA A 168 -6.22 6.13 -13.28
C ALA A 168 -6.84 5.86 -14.65
N LYS A 169 -6.13 5.17 -15.55
CA LYS A 169 -6.70 4.73 -16.83
C LYS A 169 -7.76 3.64 -16.65
N THR A 170 -7.65 2.82 -15.61
CA THR A 170 -8.56 1.67 -15.35
C THR A 170 -8.81 1.47 -13.85
N PRO A 171 -9.33 2.48 -13.13
CA PRO A 171 -9.35 2.50 -11.67
C PRO A 171 -10.20 1.36 -11.08
N ASP A 172 -11.33 1.05 -11.72
CA ASP A 172 -12.26 -0.02 -11.30
C ASP A 172 -11.82 -1.44 -11.71
N ASN A 173 -10.65 -1.59 -12.36
CA ASN A 173 -10.16 -2.89 -12.80
C ASN A 173 -8.72 -3.12 -12.33
N PHE A 174 -8.60 -3.83 -11.21
CA PHE A 174 -7.31 -4.22 -10.62
C PHE A 174 -6.40 -4.91 -11.63
N LYS A 175 -6.88 -6.00 -12.24
CA LYS A 175 -6.10 -6.80 -13.19
C LYS A 175 -5.57 -5.95 -14.34
N LEU A 176 -6.41 -5.09 -14.93
CA LEU A 176 -6.02 -4.29 -16.08
C LEU A 176 -5.01 -3.21 -15.71
N SER A 177 -5.15 -2.55 -14.55
CA SER A 177 -4.15 -1.60 -14.03
C SER A 177 -2.78 -2.26 -13.87
N ILE A 178 -2.76 -3.48 -13.30
CA ILE A 178 -1.54 -4.28 -13.13
C ILE A 178 -0.91 -4.69 -14.47
N LEU A 179 -1.72 -5.13 -15.44
CA LEU A 179 -1.25 -5.52 -16.77
C LEU A 179 -0.70 -4.34 -17.58
N GLN A 180 -1.11 -3.11 -17.28
CA GLN A 180 -0.51 -1.91 -17.88
C GLN A 180 0.83 -1.59 -17.24
N ALA A 181 0.89 -1.59 -15.90
CA ALA A 181 2.11 -1.31 -15.14
C ALA A 181 3.22 -2.34 -15.42
N SER A 182 2.85 -3.61 -15.63
CA SER A 182 3.80 -4.67 -15.96
C SER A 182 4.60 -4.39 -17.25
N GLN A 183 4.03 -3.63 -18.19
CA GLN A 183 4.68 -3.32 -19.46
C GLN A 183 5.93 -2.45 -19.30
N PHE A 184 6.09 -1.77 -18.17
CA PHE A 184 7.28 -0.97 -17.86
C PHE A 184 8.46 -1.84 -17.41
N ASN A 185 8.24 -3.12 -17.05
CA ASN A 185 9.26 -4.02 -16.50
C ASN A 185 10.04 -3.40 -15.32
N HIS A 186 9.33 -2.69 -14.44
CA HIS A 186 9.93 -1.95 -13.33
C HIS A 186 9.11 -2.18 -12.04
N LEU A 187 9.73 -2.81 -11.05
CA LEU A 187 9.03 -3.30 -9.86
C LEU A 187 8.33 -2.18 -9.06
N PRO A 188 8.96 -1.04 -8.75
CA PRO A 188 8.26 0.09 -8.13
C PRO A 188 6.98 0.54 -8.85
N ILE A 189 6.98 0.61 -10.18
CA ILE A 189 5.78 1.03 -10.93
C ILE A 189 4.68 -0.02 -10.78
N LEU A 190 5.04 -1.30 -10.93
CA LEU A 190 4.12 -2.42 -10.77
C LEU A 190 3.49 -2.44 -9.38
N ALA A 191 4.32 -2.40 -8.35
CA ALA A 191 3.92 -2.54 -6.96
C ALA A 191 3.12 -1.32 -6.46
N ILE A 192 3.52 -0.08 -6.82
CA ILE A 192 2.75 1.11 -6.46
C ILE A 192 1.40 1.15 -7.18
N THR A 193 1.34 0.74 -8.46
CA THR A 193 0.06 0.59 -9.16
C THR A 193 -0.85 -0.42 -8.45
N ALA A 194 -0.27 -1.52 -7.96
CA ALA A 194 -1.00 -2.52 -7.18
C ALA A 194 -1.48 -2.01 -5.83
N ALA A 195 -0.66 -1.22 -5.14
CA ALA A 195 -1.04 -0.56 -3.90
C ALA A 195 -2.23 0.39 -4.15
N LEU A 196 -2.14 1.28 -5.13
CA LEU A 196 -3.21 2.23 -5.50
C LEU A 196 -4.51 1.52 -5.88
N SER A 197 -4.41 0.52 -6.77
CA SER A 197 -5.58 -0.22 -7.22
C SER A 197 -6.17 -1.09 -6.10
N GLY A 198 -5.33 -1.62 -5.21
CA GLY A 198 -5.75 -2.34 -4.02
C GLY A 198 -6.40 -1.44 -2.97
N ALA A 199 -5.94 -0.20 -2.81
CA ALA A 199 -6.57 0.80 -1.97
C ALA A 199 -7.98 1.15 -2.47
N TYR A 200 -8.15 1.28 -3.80
CA TYR A 200 -9.40 1.70 -4.43
C TYR A 200 -10.44 0.57 -4.56
N ASN A 201 -10.00 -0.63 -4.95
CA ASN A 201 -10.87 -1.79 -5.19
C ASN A 201 -10.97 -2.73 -3.97
N GLY A 202 -10.11 -2.53 -2.99
CA GLY A 202 -9.92 -3.43 -1.85
C GLY A 202 -9.38 -4.81 -2.25
N TYR A 203 -9.11 -5.63 -1.24
CA TYR A 203 -8.68 -7.02 -1.44
C TYR A 203 -9.70 -7.85 -2.21
N SER A 204 -10.99 -7.59 -2.00
CA SER A 204 -12.10 -8.20 -2.76
C SER A 204 -12.00 -7.97 -4.27
N GLY A 205 -11.45 -6.84 -4.72
CA GLY A 205 -11.27 -6.50 -6.13
C GLY A 205 -10.13 -7.23 -6.84
N ILE A 206 -9.23 -7.88 -6.09
CA ILE A 206 -8.20 -8.75 -6.64
C ILE A 206 -8.87 -10.05 -7.13
N THR A 207 -8.50 -10.57 -8.30
CA THR A 207 -9.17 -11.79 -8.82
C THR A 207 -8.85 -13.02 -7.96
N ILE A 208 -9.80 -13.97 -7.85
CA ILE A 208 -9.60 -15.21 -7.08
C ILE A 208 -8.31 -15.97 -7.48
N PRO A 209 -8.00 -16.19 -8.77
CA PRO A 209 -6.77 -16.90 -9.14
C PRO A 209 -5.50 -16.22 -8.63
N TRP A 210 -5.52 -14.89 -8.53
CA TRP A 210 -4.40 -14.10 -8.06
C TRP A 210 -4.24 -14.18 -6.54
N ARG A 211 -5.34 -14.17 -5.79
CA ARG A 211 -5.31 -14.42 -4.33
C ARG A 211 -4.78 -15.83 -4.01
N LEU A 212 -5.26 -16.84 -4.73
CA LEU A 212 -4.84 -18.23 -4.51
C LEU A 212 -3.34 -18.46 -4.75
N THR A 213 -2.71 -17.65 -5.60
CA THR A 213 -1.26 -17.75 -5.85
C THR A 213 -0.45 -17.45 -4.57
N MET A 214 -0.95 -16.55 -3.72
CA MET A 214 -0.34 -16.22 -2.43
C MET A 214 -0.59 -17.32 -1.38
N SER A 215 -1.81 -17.86 -1.32
CA SER A 215 -2.19 -18.95 -0.41
C SER A 215 -1.34 -20.20 -0.60
N LEU A 216 -1.02 -20.54 -1.86
CA LEU A 216 -0.20 -21.71 -2.21
C LEU A 216 1.26 -21.60 -1.73
N ASN A 217 1.73 -20.38 -1.40
CA ASN A 217 3.09 -20.15 -0.91
C ASN A 217 3.20 -20.14 0.63
N ASN A 218 2.12 -20.47 1.38
CA ASN A 218 2.06 -20.48 2.86
C ASN A 218 2.35 -19.13 3.57
N GLU A 219 2.45 -18.02 2.83
CA GLU A 219 2.68 -16.68 3.40
C GLU A 219 1.39 -15.97 3.83
N ASP A 220 0.24 -16.53 3.45
CA ASP A 220 -1.08 -15.87 3.46
C ASP A 220 -1.61 -15.63 4.88
N ASN A 221 -1.69 -16.69 5.70
CA ASN A 221 -2.29 -16.60 7.03
C ASN A 221 -1.53 -15.67 7.99
N SER A 222 -0.20 -15.61 7.92
CA SER A 222 0.60 -14.75 8.80
C SER A 222 0.49 -13.28 8.40
N LYS A 223 0.65 -12.97 7.11
CA LYS A 223 0.56 -11.59 6.59
C LYS A 223 -0.85 -11.02 6.76
N GLU A 224 -1.91 -11.78 6.47
CA GLU A 224 -3.28 -11.32 6.69
C GLU A 224 -3.58 -11.03 8.17
N GLN A 225 -3.06 -11.84 9.09
CA GLN A 225 -3.21 -11.61 10.53
C GLN A 225 -2.47 -10.35 10.99
N GLN A 226 -1.23 -10.13 10.52
CA GLN A 226 -0.47 -8.92 10.81
C GLN A 226 -1.20 -7.66 10.32
N ILE A 227 -1.72 -7.68 9.09
CA ILE A 227 -2.50 -6.56 8.53
C ILE A 227 -3.78 -6.32 9.35
N THR A 228 -4.45 -7.38 9.77
CA THR A 228 -5.67 -7.27 10.59
C THR A 228 -5.36 -6.66 11.96
N LYS A 229 -4.23 -7.02 12.58
CA LYS A 229 -3.76 -6.42 13.84
C LYS A 229 -3.34 -4.96 13.67
N LEU A 230 -2.64 -4.62 12.59
CA LEU A 230 -2.27 -3.24 12.25
C LEU A 230 -3.53 -2.37 12.12
N TRP A 231 -4.52 -2.85 11.36
CA TRP A 231 -5.80 -2.15 11.20
C TRP A 231 -6.53 -1.99 12.54
N ALA A 232 -6.53 -3.02 13.39
CA ALA A 232 -7.17 -2.96 14.69
C ALA A 232 -6.53 -1.93 15.60
N LYS A 233 -5.19 -1.90 15.64
CA LYS A 233 -4.42 -0.90 16.38
C LYS A 233 -4.75 0.51 15.89
N TRP A 234 -4.76 0.73 14.57
CA TRP A 234 -5.17 1.99 13.97
C TRP A 234 -6.61 2.37 14.36
N ALA A 235 -7.54 1.41 14.34
CA ALA A 235 -8.94 1.63 14.70
C ALA A 235 -9.17 1.81 16.22
N GLY A 236 -8.13 1.74 17.05
CA GLY A 236 -8.24 1.80 18.52
C GLY A 236 -8.94 0.58 19.14
N VAL A 237 -8.85 -0.60 18.50
CA VAL A 237 -9.48 -1.85 18.95
C VAL A 237 -8.42 -2.82 19.48
N ASP A 238 -8.47 -3.12 20.79
CA ASP A 238 -7.49 -3.98 21.47
C ASP A 238 -7.51 -5.46 21.03
N ASP A 239 -8.64 -5.96 20.50
CA ASP A 239 -8.78 -7.34 20.01
C ASP A 239 -9.74 -7.42 18.80
N PRO A 240 -9.22 -7.40 17.56
CA PRO A 240 -10.05 -7.45 16.34
C PRO A 240 -10.78 -8.78 16.16
N LEU A 241 -10.23 -9.88 16.68
CA LEU A 241 -10.80 -11.22 16.50
C LEU A 241 -12.04 -11.43 17.39
N LYS A 242 -12.17 -10.68 18.49
CA LYS A 242 -13.40 -10.64 19.30
C LYS A 242 -14.49 -9.77 18.68
N THR A 243 -14.13 -8.67 18.04
CA THR A 243 -15.07 -7.72 17.43
C THR A 243 -15.60 -8.18 16.07
N MET A 244 -14.88 -9.03 15.33
CA MET A 244 -15.29 -9.54 14.01
C MET A 244 -16.05 -10.87 14.04
N ARG A 245 -16.44 -11.40 15.21
CA ARG A 245 -17.24 -12.63 15.25
C ARG A 245 -18.61 -12.41 14.60
N PRO A 246 -19.14 -13.36 13.81
CA PRO A 246 -20.52 -13.34 13.35
C PRO A 246 -21.46 -13.24 14.57
N ILE A 247 -22.49 -12.38 14.45
CA ILE A 247 -23.50 -12.11 15.49
C ILE A 247 -24.10 -13.41 16.06
N GLU A 248 -24.14 -14.48 15.27
CA GLU A 248 -24.63 -15.80 15.65
C GLU A 248 -23.89 -16.45 16.83
N THR A 249 -22.64 -16.06 17.11
CA THR A 249 -21.87 -16.63 18.25
C THR A 249 -21.94 -15.82 19.54
N GLN A 250 -22.63 -14.67 19.54
CA GLN A 250 -22.76 -13.82 20.73
C GLN A 250 -24.07 -14.04 21.51
N VAL A 251 -25.02 -14.85 21.01
CA VAL A 251 -26.32 -15.08 21.66
C VAL A 251 -26.59 -16.56 21.84
N ILE A 252 -25.89 -17.24 22.75
CA ILE A 252 -26.47 -18.36 23.53
C ILE A 252 -25.82 -18.38 24.92
N ASN A 253 -26.25 -17.50 25.82
CA ASN A 253 -26.26 -17.85 27.23
C ASN A 253 -27.64 -18.45 27.51
N PRO A 254 -27.76 -19.76 27.81
CA PRO A 254 -29.05 -20.31 28.17
C PRO A 254 -29.49 -19.68 29.49
N VAL A 255 -30.62 -18.98 29.44
CA VAL A 255 -31.34 -18.53 30.63
C VAL A 255 -31.62 -19.76 31.48
N ARG A 256 -30.98 -19.85 32.66
CA ARG A 256 -31.34 -20.84 33.67
C ARG A 256 -32.76 -20.52 34.15
N ILE A 257 -33.72 -21.28 33.65
CA ILE A 257 -35.06 -21.31 34.23
C ILE A 257 -34.94 -22.03 35.57
N ASN A 258 -34.97 -21.25 36.65
CA ASN A 258 -35.13 -21.78 38.00
C ASN A 258 -36.60 -22.22 38.16
N ASN A 259 -36.86 -23.51 38.02
CA ASN A 259 -38.13 -24.09 38.44
C ASN A 259 -38.15 -24.18 39.97
N ARG A 260 -39.06 -23.44 40.60
CA ARG A 260 -39.60 -23.75 41.93
C ARG A 260 -40.77 -24.70 41.78
#